data_AF-A0A7L5FAY6-F1
#
_entry.id   AF-A0A7L5FAY6-F1
#
_cell.length_a   1.000
_cell.length_b   1.000
_cell.length_c   1.000
_cell.angle_alpha   90.00
_cell.angle_beta   90.00
_cell.angle_gamma   90.00
#
_symmetry.space_group_name_H-M   'P 1'
#
loop_
_entity.id
_entity.type
_entity.pdbx_description
1 polymer ?
#
loop_
_entity_poly.entity_id
_entity_poly.type
_entity_poly.pdbx_seq_one_letter_code
_entity_poly.pdbx_strand_id
1 'polypeptide(L)'
;MSTEGYDSSKSGFDNAKDSAKEGFDNAKETFNDAANNAKESAKDFQQNFNQTLNNQENKKVLAGIMGILLGTFGIHKFILGYNQEGIIQLILGIVSCGALGIIGLIEGIIYLTKSDEEFYYTYQVNKKGWF
;
A
#
# COMPACT_ATOMS: atom_id res chain seq x y z
N MET A 1 46.17 36.14 40.15
CA MET A 1 44.72 35.91 40.32
C MET A 1 44.24 35.25 39.03
N SER A 2 43.65 34.07 39.11
CA SER A 2 43.59 33.01 38.09
C SER A 2 42.62 33.22 36.91
N THR A 3 42.73 34.32 36.14
CA THR A 3 41.77 34.65 35.06
C THR A 3 42.01 33.91 33.74
N GLU A 4 43.25 33.55 33.41
CA GLU A 4 43.58 32.90 32.11
C GLU A 4 43.00 31.48 31.97
N GLY A 5 42.92 30.72 33.07
CA GLY A 5 42.33 29.37 33.05
C GLY A 5 40.81 29.38 32.89
N TYR A 6 40.12 30.43 33.35
CA TYR A 6 38.67 30.56 33.24
C TYR A 6 38.23 30.91 31.82
N ASP A 7 38.97 31.78 31.12
CA ASP A 7 38.65 32.24 29.76
C ASP A 7 38.93 31.16 28.70
N SER A 8 40.01 30.39 28.88
CA SER A 8 40.31 29.22 28.04
C SER A 8 39.27 28.11 28.20
N SER A 9 38.78 27.89 29.42
CA SER A 9 37.74 26.88 29.68
C SER A 9 36.38 27.29 29.09
N LYS A 10 36.05 28.58 29.14
CA LYS A 10 34.78 29.13 28.61
C LYS A 10 34.75 29.11 27.09
N SER A 11 35.83 29.54 26.44
CA SER A 11 35.96 29.47 24.98
C SER A 11 35.95 28.04 24.43
N GLY A 12 36.53 27.08 25.16
CA GLY A 12 36.44 25.66 24.80
C GLY A 12 35.02 25.09 24.91
N PHE A 13 34.26 25.52 25.91
CA PHE A 13 32.86 25.12 26.09
C PHE A 13 31.93 25.71 25.02
N ASP A 14 32.12 26.98 24.65
CA ASP A 14 31.31 27.64 23.61
C ASP A 14 31.55 27.00 22.23
N ASN A 15 32.82 26.69 21.88
CA ASN A 15 33.15 25.99 20.64
C ASN A 15 32.56 24.57 20.57
N ALA A 16 32.57 23.85 21.70
CA ALA A 16 31.96 22.51 21.78
C ALA A 16 30.43 22.55 21.62
N LYS A 17 29.80 23.62 22.11
CA LYS A 17 28.35 23.82 21.96
C LYS A 17 27.96 24.19 20.53
N ASP A 18 28.75 25.03 19.86
CA ASP A 18 28.46 25.44 18.48
C ASP A 18 28.65 24.29 17.49
N SER A 19 29.72 23.50 17.64
CA SER A 19 29.94 22.28 16.84
C SER A 19 28.89 21.20 17.09
N ALA A 20 28.43 21.03 18.33
CA ALA A 20 27.30 20.13 18.63
C ALA A 20 25.99 20.60 18.00
N LYS A 21 25.78 21.93 17.93
CA LYS A 21 24.59 22.52 17.33
C LYS A 21 24.59 22.36 15.81
N GLU A 22 25.71 22.64 15.14
CA GLU A 22 25.86 22.39 13.70
C GLU A 22 25.68 20.91 13.35
N GLY A 23 26.26 20.00 14.14
CA GLY A 23 26.09 18.56 13.93
C GLY A 23 24.63 18.11 14.05
N PHE A 24 23.88 18.68 15.00
CA PHE A 24 22.46 18.40 15.17
C PHE A 24 21.61 18.98 14.04
N ASP A 25 21.90 20.20 13.59
CA ASP A 25 21.17 20.86 12.51
C ASP A 25 21.40 20.14 11.16
N ASN A 26 22.63 19.72 10.87
CA ASN A 26 22.96 18.94 9.67
C ASN A 26 22.32 17.54 9.67
N ALA A 27 22.31 16.87 10.85
CA ALA A 27 21.61 15.61 11.00
C ALA A 27 20.11 15.77 10.78
N LYS A 28 19.50 16.84 11.29
CA LYS A 28 18.08 17.14 11.11
C LYS A 28 17.73 17.42 9.64
N GLU A 29 18.59 18.13 8.92
CA GLU A 29 18.44 18.38 7.49
C GLU A 29 18.50 17.07 6.70
N THR A 30 19.51 16.23 6.95
CA THR A 30 19.66 14.91 6.30
C THR A 30 18.45 14.00 6.55
N PHE A 31 17.93 13.97 7.79
CA PHE A 31 16.72 13.20 8.12
C PHE A 31 15.47 13.75 7.44
N ASN A 32 15.31 15.07 7.37
CA ASN A 32 14.18 15.69 6.68
C ASN A 32 14.25 15.40 5.17
N ASP A 33 15.42 15.47 4.56
CA ASP A 33 15.59 15.14 3.15
C ASP A 33 15.33 13.67 2.86
N ALA A 34 15.83 12.75 3.69
CA ALA A 34 15.51 11.33 3.57
C ALA A 34 14.00 11.06 3.72
N ALA A 35 13.36 11.71 4.70
CA ALA A 35 11.92 11.58 4.91
C ALA A 35 11.10 12.17 3.74
N ASN A 36 11.53 13.30 3.18
CA ASN A 36 10.88 13.93 2.03
C ASN A 36 11.02 13.07 0.77
N ASN A 37 12.22 12.57 0.48
CA ASN A 37 12.47 11.66 -0.65
C ASN A 37 11.68 10.34 -0.51
N ALA A 38 11.62 9.77 0.71
CA ALA A 38 10.82 8.58 0.96
C ALA A 38 9.32 8.84 0.77
N LYS A 39 8.84 10.00 1.22
CA LYS A 39 7.44 10.42 1.05
C LYS A 39 7.08 10.69 -0.41
N GLU A 40 7.99 11.27 -1.18
CA GLU A 40 7.84 11.49 -2.62
C GLU A 40 7.81 10.16 -3.37
N SER A 41 8.76 9.26 -3.10
CA SER A 41 8.78 7.90 -3.66
C SER A 41 7.49 7.12 -3.34
N ALA A 42 6.96 7.24 -2.12
CA ALA A 42 5.71 6.61 -1.74
C ALA A 42 4.49 7.21 -2.46
N LYS A 43 4.47 8.54 -2.65
CA LYS A 43 3.43 9.22 -3.43
C LYS A 43 3.48 8.84 -4.90
N ASP A 44 4.67 8.76 -5.49
CA ASP A 44 4.85 8.35 -6.88
C ASP A 44 4.41 6.91 -7.09
N PHE A 45 4.75 6.00 -6.17
CA PHE A 45 4.24 4.62 -6.22
C PHE A 45 2.72 4.59 -6.13
N GLN A 46 2.13 5.30 -5.17
CA GLN A 46 0.68 5.37 -5.01
C GLN A 46 0.00 5.99 -6.24
N GLN A 47 0.58 7.02 -6.86
CA GLN A 47 0.02 7.69 -8.03
C GLN A 47 0.09 6.79 -9.27
N ASN A 48 1.24 6.16 -9.53
CA ASN A 48 1.40 5.19 -10.62
C ASN A 48 0.48 3.97 -10.44
N PHE A 49 0.32 3.49 -9.20
CA PHE A 49 -0.61 2.43 -8.87
C PHE A 49 -2.06 2.86 -9.15
N ASN A 50 -2.49 4.02 -8.65
CA ASN A 50 -3.86 4.52 -8.90
C ASN A 50 -4.13 4.82 -10.37
N GLN A 51 -3.15 5.32 -11.12
CA GLN A 51 -3.26 5.51 -12.57
C GLN A 51 -3.42 4.18 -13.31
N THR A 52 -2.67 3.17 -12.89
CA THR A 52 -2.85 1.80 -13.40
C THR A 52 -4.27 1.33 -13.10
N LEU A 53 -4.77 1.48 -11.87
CA LEU A 53 -6.09 0.98 -11.48
C LEU A 53 -7.29 1.79 -12.02
N ASN A 54 -7.12 3.07 -12.36
CA ASN A 54 -8.20 3.91 -12.89
C ASN A 54 -8.39 3.79 -14.39
N ASN A 55 -7.41 3.24 -15.12
CA ASN A 55 -7.69 2.70 -16.45
C ASN A 55 -8.62 1.49 -16.27
N GLN A 56 -9.88 1.61 -16.70
CA GLN A 56 -10.94 0.64 -16.46
C GLN A 56 -10.56 -0.79 -16.87
N GLU A 57 -9.68 -0.94 -17.87
CA GLU A 57 -9.10 -2.19 -18.35
C GLU A 57 -8.28 -2.94 -17.26
N ASN A 58 -7.66 -2.23 -16.32
CA ASN A 58 -6.78 -2.83 -15.30
C ASN A 58 -7.51 -3.39 -14.06
N LYS A 59 -8.76 -2.96 -13.79
CA LYS A 59 -9.51 -3.50 -12.63
C LYS A 59 -9.83 -4.98 -12.81
N LYS A 60 -10.05 -5.42 -14.04
CA LYS A 60 -10.30 -6.81 -14.39
C LYS A 60 -9.06 -7.68 -14.19
N VAL A 61 -7.89 -7.22 -14.66
CA VAL A 61 -6.62 -7.94 -14.48
C VAL A 61 -6.28 -8.03 -12.99
N LEU A 62 -6.44 -6.94 -12.23
CA LEU A 62 -6.25 -6.95 -10.79
C LEU A 62 -7.23 -7.91 -10.09
N ALA A 63 -8.53 -7.83 -10.39
CA ALA A 63 -9.55 -8.70 -9.79
C ALA A 63 -9.31 -10.19 -10.14
N GLY A 64 -8.84 -10.48 -11.34
CA GLY A 64 -8.51 -11.82 -11.79
C GLY A 64 -7.25 -12.40 -11.13
N ILE A 65 -6.16 -11.63 -11.05
CA ILE A 65 -4.92 -12.04 -10.37
C ILE A 65 -5.17 -12.20 -8.86
N MET A 66 -5.90 -11.26 -8.24
CA MET A 66 -6.30 -11.37 -6.84
C MET A 66 -7.26 -12.54 -6.61
N GLY A 67 -8.12 -12.85 -7.57
CA GLY A 67 -8.97 -14.05 -7.53
C GLY A 67 -8.18 -15.35 -7.63
N ILE A 68 -7.06 -15.38 -8.36
CA ILE A 68 -6.20 -16.57 -8.46
C ILE A 68 -5.33 -16.74 -7.21
N LEU A 69 -4.71 -15.65 -6.72
CA LEU A 69 -3.79 -15.71 -5.58
C LEU A 69 -4.52 -15.74 -4.23
N LEU A 70 -5.67 -15.10 -4.13
CA LEU A 70 -6.43 -14.91 -2.89
C LEU A 70 -7.91 -15.34 -3.01
N GLY A 71 -8.25 -16.16 -4.02
CA GLY A 71 -9.61 -16.63 -4.27
C GLY A 71 -10.23 -17.46 -3.15
N THR A 72 -9.40 -18.20 -2.40
CA THR A 72 -9.80 -18.90 -1.17
C THR A 72 -10.32 -17.96 -0.09
N PHE A 73 -9.86 -16.71 -0.08
CA PHE A 73 -10.24 -15.70 0.90
C PHE A 73 -11.34 -14.74 0.40
N GLY A 74 -11.74 -14.81 -0.88
CA GLY A 74 -12.76 -13.94 -1.46
C GLY A 74 -12.36 -12.47 -1.61
N ILE A 75 -11.05 -12.18 -1.54
CA ILE A 75 -10.51 -10.80 -1.52
C ILE A 75 -10.84 -10.04 -2.82
N HIS A 76 -10.96 -10.76 -3.95
CA HIS A 76 -11.37 -10.20 -5.24
C HIS A 76 -12.78 -9.58 -5.23
N LYS A 77 -13.70 -10.04 -4.36
CA LYS A 77 -15.05 -9.47 -4.22
C LYS A 77 -15.03 -8.13 -3.48
N PHE A 78 -14.15 -7.97 -2.50
CA PHE A 78 -13.99 -6.70 -1.78
C PHE A 78 -13.48 -5.57 -2.69
N ILE A 79 -12.60 -5.90 -3.64
CA ILE A 79 -12.06 -4.96 -4.63
C ILE A 79 -13.16 -4.40 -5.54
N LEU A 80 -14.17 -5.21 -5.84
CA LEU A 80 -15.33 -4.83 -6.65
C LEU A 80 -16.44 -4.13 -5.85
N GLY A 81 -16.27 -3.98 -4.53
CA GLY A 81 -17.25 -3.37 -3.63
C GLY A 81 -18.32 -4.33 -3.09
N TYR A 82 -18.19 -5.63 -3.36
CA TYR A 82 -19.07 -6.69 -2.85
C TYR A 82 -18.64 -7.15 -1.45
N ASN A 83 -18.68 -6.23 -0.50
CA ASN A 83 -18.22 -6.49 0.87
C ASN A 83 -19.04 -7.59 1.55
N GLN A 84 -20.33 -7.71 1.26
CA GLN A 84 -21.19 -8.73 1.86
C GLN A 84 -20.86 -10.13 1.31
N GLU A 85 -20.71 -10.25 0.00
CA GLU A 85 -20.39 -11.51 -0.68
C GLU A 85 -18.97 -11.96 -0.38
N GLY A 86 -18.02 -11.02 -0.27
CA GLY A 86 -16.66 -11.30 0.17
C GLY A 86 -16.60 -11.86 1.59
N ILE A 87 -17.39 -11.32 2.53
CA ILE A 87 -17.47 -11.84 3.91
C ILE A 87 -18.08 -13.25 3.92
N ILE A 88 -19.13 -13.49 3.13
CA ILE A 88 -19.74 -14.83 3.03
C ILE A 88 -18.72 -15.85 2.50
N GLN A 89 -17.97 -15.50 1.46
CA GLN A 89 -16.94 -16.37 0.88
C GLN A 89 -15.76 -16.59 1.83
N LEU A 90 -15.37 -15.58 2.61
CA LEU A 90 -14.35 -15.71 3.65
C LEU A 90 -14.79 -16.68 4.75
N ILE A 91 -16.03 -16.55 5.25
CA ILE A 91 -16.59 -17.45 6.27
C ILE A 91 -16.69 -18.87 5.72
N LEU A 92 -17.17 -19.04 4.48
CA LEU A 92 -17.20 -20.35 3.82
C LEU A 92 -15.81 -20.94 3.64
N GLY A 93 -14.81 -20.13 3.28
CA GLY A 93 -13.42 -20.55 3.17
C GLY A 93 -12.86 -21.03 4.51
N ILE A 94 -13.13 -20.32 5.60
CA ILE A 94 -12.70 -20.71 6.95
C ILE A 94 -13.43 -21.98 7.42
N VAL A 95 -14.76 -22.05 7.26
CA VAL A 95 -15.58 -23.20 7.67
C VAL A 95 -15.24 -24.47 6.86
N SER A 96 -14.93 -24.32 5.57
CA SER A 96 -14.55 -25.43 4.69
C SER A 96 -13.05 -25.74 4.68
N CYS A 97 -12.25 -25.11 5.55
CA CYS A 97 -10.79 -25.25 5.59
C CYS A 97 -10.13 -25.04 4.20
N GLY A 98 -10.64 -24.09 3.41
CA GLY A 98 -10.15 -23.78 2.07
C GLY A 98 -10.56 -24.77 0.97
N ALA A 99 -11.34 -25.81 1.26
CA ALA A 99 -11.79 -26.79 0.26
C ALA A 99 -12.65 -26.16 -0.85
N LEU A 100 -13.37 -25.07 -0.54
CA LEU A 100 -14.14 -24.30 -1.51
C LEU A 100 -13.32 -23.25 -2.28
N GLY A 101 -11.99 -23.23 -2.10
CA GLY A 101 -11.08 -22.31 -2.78
C GLY A 101 -11.06 -22.41 -4.30
N ILE A 102 -11.40 -23.60 -4.82
CA ILE A 102 -11.52 -23.86 -6.26
C ILE A 102 -12.56 -22.94 -6.91
N ILE A 103 -13.64 -22.60 -6.19
CA ILE A 103 -14.67 -21.69 -6.69
C ILE A 103 -14.09 -20.29 -6.93
N GLY A 104 -13.27 -19.79 -5.99
CA GLY A 104 -12.57 -18.51 -6.15
C GLY A 104 -11.54 -18.52 -7.28
N LEU A 105 -10.86 -19.65 -7.50
CA LEU A 105 -9.94 -19.84 -8.63
C LEU A 105 -10.68 -19.78 -9.98
N ILE A 106 -11.82 -20.47 -10.09
CA ILE A 106 -12.66 -20.46 -11.30
C ILE A 106 -13.20 -19.04 -11.55
N GLU A 107 -13.64 -18.33 -10.50
CA GLU A 107 -14.06 -16.92 -10.62
C GLU A 107 -12.92 -16.02 -11.10
N GLY A 108 -11.71 -16.18 -10.55
CA GLY A 108 -10.53 -15.43 -10.99
C GLY A 108 -10.21 -15.64 -12.47
N ILE A 109 -10.30 -16.89 -12.96
CA ILE A 109 -10.12 -17.21 -14.37
C ILE A 109 -11.24 -16.60 -15.21
N ILE A 110 -12.50 -16.70 -14.79
CA ILE A 110 -13.64 -16.11 -15.49
C ILE A 110 -13.49 -14.59 -15.63
N TYR A 111 -12.98 -13.92 -14.59
CA TYR A 111 -12.74 -12.48 -14.67
C TYR A 111 -11.66 -12.16 -15.71
N LEU A 112 -10.57 -12.93 -15.77
CA LEU A 112 -9.51 -12.72 -16.77
C LEU A 112 -9.96 -13.02 -18.21
N THR A 113 -10.80 -14.03 -18.41
CA THR A 113 -11.23 -14.45 -19.75
C THR A 113 -12.33 -13.56 -20.35
N LYS A 114 -12.92 -12.64 -19.58
CA LYS A 114 -14.24 -12.08 -19.90
C LYS A 114 -14.41 -10.85 -20.82
N SER A 115 -13.47 -10.29 -21.56
CA SER A 115 -13.63 -8.92 -22.16
C SER A 115 -13.99 -7.80 -21.13
N ASP A 116 -13.49 -6.60 -21.38
CA ASP A 116 -13.50 -5.56 -20.34
C ASP A 116 -14.88 -4.91 -20.22
N GLU A 117 -15.57 -4.75 -21.35
CA GLU A 117 -16.94 -4.23 -21.40
C GLU A 117 -17.93 -5.17 -20.72
N GLU A 118 -17.91 -6.47 -21.04
CA GLU A 118 -18.82 -7.42 -20.38
C GLU A 118 -18.57 -7.51 -18.88
N PHE A 119 -17.31 -7.45 -18.46
CA PHE A 119 -16.96 -7.43 -17.04
C PHE A 119 -17.53 -6.20 -16.34
N TYR A 120 -17.36 -5.02 -16.93
CA TYR A 120 -17.90 -3.77 -16.42
C TYR A 120 -19.42 -3.83 -16.29
N TYR A 121 -20.13 -4.21 -17.36
CA TYR A 121 -21.58 -4.29 -17.34
C TYR A 121 -22.08 -5.34 -16.33
N THR A 122 -21.44 -6.50 -16.24
CA THR A 122 -21.90 -7.60 -15.38
C THR A 122 -21.60 -7.33 -13.91
N TYR A 123 -20.37 -6.92 -13.60
CA TYR A 123 -19.85 -6.88 -12.23
C TYR A 123 -19.70 -5.48 -11.66
N GLN A 124 -19.74 -4.41 -12.46
CA GLN A 124 -19.73 -3.04 -11.93
C GLN A 124 -21.11 -2.39 -12.04
N VAL A 125 -21.81 -2.56 -13.17
CA VAL A 125 -23.14 -1.97 -13.40
C VAL A 125 -24.25 -2.83 -12.80
N ASN A 126 -24.34 -4.10 -13.21
CA ASN A 126 -25.42 -5.01 -12.80
C ASN A 126 -25.20 -5.67 -11.45
N LYS A 127 -24.06 -5.39 -10.80
CA LYS A 127 -23.71 -5.90 -9.47
C LYS A 127 -23.91 -7.42 -9.30
N LYS A 128 -23.51 -8.24 -10.27
CA LYS A 128 -23.66 -9.70 -10.20
C LYS A 128 -22.72 -10.31 -9.16
N GLY A 129 -23.27 -10.75 -8.03
CA GLY A 129 -22.48 -11.19 -6.88
C GLY A 129 -21.71 -12.51 -7.05
N TRP A 130 -22.09 -13.40 -7.97
CA TRP A 130 -21.49 -14.72 -8.21
C TRP A 130 -21.56 -15.07 -9.71
N PHE A 131 -20.56 -15.81 -10.24
CA PHE A 131 -20.39 -16.27 -11.63
C PHE A 131 -21.39 -15.72 -12.66
#